data_AF-A0A556U2T5-F1
#
_entry.id   AF-A0A556U2T5-F1
#
_cell.length_a   1.000
_cell.length_b   1.000
_cell.length_c   1.000
_cell.angle_alpha   90.00
_cell.angle_beta   90.00
_cell.angle_gamma   90.00
#
_symmetry.space_group_name_H-M   'P 1'
#
loop_
_entity.id
_entity.type
_entity.pdbx_description
1 polymer ?
#
loop_
_entity_poly.entity_id
_entity_poly.type
_entity_poly.pdbx_seq_one_letter_code
_entity_poly.pdbx_strand_id
1 'polypeptide(L)'
;MSLEKTNSVSLDKKVTISTKQVDLAHKQVEKSHGVLNGNSNTEASNAESNGSLHHNGNQQKEPGPLQNNEMSLTSSRKTVKRTRRFMVDGREVSITTSKEISEKNDKEQQMRSNRRQELHALKLLQREEQREFAQLEQKLQQQREMMFRHIEQEMCSKKQYYDGELQRVEKQYNQQSQKMETEHTARLQEDARRLKSQQEKELRALKMDPKEEQRFQQRQQQELNEVLQKAVQEHKRKVASMEWDITVKSQQLKRARESVIWELEQRHLQEKYHLFKQQVKEQYSLQRQQLSRRHSKDVERVSQFQQDLTDEQKSSQAQERAQLQRAQRAELKGRVNRFRQELRRQGLCGTEQRQKLTQFMSEEESRQKQEFKTLQENQELQFKELQDQCDFNITELHQLQALEGDLARKKREYEGTRRRSEAENRYARRSRFFPNLSFS
;
A
#
# COMPACT_ATOMS: atom_id res chain seq x y z
N MET A 1 -32.14 -63.74 -48.32
CA MET A 1 -30.93 -64.39 -47.79
C MET A 1 -30.29 -63.48 -46.76
N SER A 2 -29.95 -64.07 -45.61
CA SER A 2 -29.09 -63.61 -44.53
C SER A 2 -29.49 -62.35 -43.74
N LEU A 3 -30.11 -62.62 -42.59
CA LEU A 3 -30.16 -61.79 -41.39
C LEU A 3 -28.82 -61.90 -40.62
N GLU A 4 -28.31 -60.77 -40.10
CA GLU A 4 -27.69 -60.63 -38.76
C GLU A 4 -27.41 -59.13 -38.50
N LYS A 5 -28.23 -58.50 -37.64
CA LYS A 5 -27.94 -58.13 -36.24
C LYS A 5 -26.88 -57.03 -36.05
N THR A 6 -27.42 -55.83 -35.82
CA THR A 6 -27.10 -54.91 -34.70
C THR A 6 -25.65 -54.88 -34.17
N ASN A 7 -25.00 -53.73 -34.32
CA ASN A 7 -24.45 -53.05 -33.16
C ASN A 7 -24.24 -51.55 -33.41
N SER A 8 -25.02 -50.76 -32.68
CA SER A 8 -24.83 -49.35 -32.40
C SER A 8 -23.51 -49.13 -31.66
N VAL A 9 -22.60 -48.34 -32.24
CA VAL A 9 -21.47 -47.78 -31.49
C VAL A 9 -21.75 -46.30 -31.27
N SER A 10 -22.18 -46.01 -30.05
CA SER A 10 -22.21 -44.67 -29.46
C SER A 10 -20.81 -44.07 -29.50
N LEU A 11 -20.66 -42.90 -30.11
CA LEU A 11 -19.47 -42.05 -29.98
C LEU A 11 -19.74 -40.98 -28.93
N ASP A 12 -19.94 -41.41 -27.68
CA ASP A 12 -19.77 -40.56 -26.51
C ASP A 12 -18.28 -40.24 -26.33
N LYS A 13 -17.77 -39.28 -27.10
CA LYS A 13 -16.54 -38.58 -26.74
C LYS A 13 -16.87 -37.60 -25.63
N LYS A 14 -16.98 -38.13 -24.41
CA LYS A 14 -16.90 -37.38 -23.15
C LYS A 14 -15.53 -36.70 -23.11
N VAL A 15 -15.48 -35.48 -23.61
CA VAL A 15 -14.36 -34.57 -23.39
C VAL A 15 -14.41 -34.20 -21.91
N THR A 16 -13.77 -35.03 -21.09
CA THR A 16 -13.37 -34.67 -19.73
C THR A 16 -12.28 -33.61 -19.87
N ILE A 17 -12.69 -32.35 -20.06
CA ILE A 17 -11.80 -31.22 -19.73
C ILE A 17 -11.59 -31.32 -18.23
N SER A 18 -10.41 -31.81 -17.88
CA SER A 18 -9.89 -31.85 -16.53
C SER A 18 -9.91 -30.42 -15.98
N THR A 19 -10.89 -30.13 -15.13
CA THR A 19 -10.91 -28.98 -14.23
C THR A 19 -9.75 -29.15 -13.25
N LYS A 20 -8.54 -28.85 -13.70
CA LYS A 20 -7.33 -28.70 -12.87
C LYS A 20 -6.70 -27.36 -13.18
N GLN A 21 -7.45 -26.30 -12.93
CA GLN A 21 -6.92 -24.93 -12.90
C GLN A 21 -7.83 -24.00 -12.09
N VAL A 22 -8.25 -24.43 -10.89
CA VAL A 22 -8.91 -23.54 -9.91
C VAL A 22 -8.27 -23.62 -8.51
N ASP A 23 -7.51 -24.66 -8.16
CA ASP A 23 -6.95 -24.80 -6.80
C ASP A 23 -5.44 -24.49 -6.64
N LEU A 24 -4.84 -23.66 -7.50
CA LEU A 24 -3.42 -23.26 -7.36
C LEU A 24 -3.21 -21.78 -7.06
N ALA A 25 -4.22 -21.10 -6.51
CA ALA A 25 -4.10 -19.70 -6.09
C ALA A 25 -4.38 -19.49 -4.60
N HIS A 26 -4.30 -20.52 -3.75
CA HIS A 26 -4.48 -20.41 -2.29
C HIS A 26 -3.34 -21.00 -1.46
N LYS A 27 -2.15 -21.18 -2.04
CA LYS A 27 -0.99 -21.67 -1.27
C LYS A 27 0.33 -21.11 -1.77
N GLN A 28 0.49 -19.79 -1.68
CA GLN A 28 1.82 -19.16 -1.79
C GLN A 28 1.88 -17.78 -1.12
N VAL A 29 1.38 -17.66 0.10
CA VAL A 29 1.79 -16.59 1.03
C VAL A 29 1.90 -17.18 2.43
N GLU A 30 2.90 -18.04 2.63
CA GLU A 30 3.41 -18.38 3.97
C GLU A 30 4.68 -19.23 3.83
N LYS A 31 5.81 -18.55 3.56
CA LYS A 31 7.15 -19.03 3.95
C LYS A 31 8.21 -17.98 3.71
N SER A 32 8.30 -17.04 4.64
CA SER A 32 9.57 -16.43 5.09
C SER A 32 9.24 -15.48 6.23
N HIS A 33 9.37 -15.97 7.47
CA HIS A 33 9.93 -15.26 8.62
C HIS A 33 9.74 -16.15 9.86
N GLY A 34 10.57 -17.18 9.96
CA GLY A 34 10.88 -17.82 11.23
C GLY A 34 12.12 -17.17 11.81
N VAL A 35 11.94 -16.16 12.66
CA VAL A 35 12.85 -15.87 13.77
C VAL A 35 11.95 -15.53 14.95
N LEU A 36 11.85 -16.48 15.87
CA LEU A 36 11.21 -16.32 17.17
C LEU A 36 12.08 -15.40 18.02
N ASN A 37 11.51 -14.32 18.56
CA ASN A 37 11.97 -13.75 19.81
C ASN A 37 10.74 -13.57 20.70
N GLY A 38 10.57 -14.48 21.65
CA GLY A 38 9.56 -14.37 22.69
C GLY A 38 10.00 -13.33 23.72
N ASN A 39 9.05 -12.51 24.17
CA ASN A 39 9.03 -12.00 25.53
C ASN A 39 7.57 -11.66 25.87
N SER A 40 6.95 -12.59 26.59
CA SER A 40 5.77 -12.38 27.40
C SER A 40 6.08 -11.37 28.50
N ASN A 41 5.25 -10.36 28.68
CA ASN A 41 5.07 -9.74 29.99
C ASN A 41 3.58 -9.53 30.25
N THR A 42 3.11 -10.34 31.18
CA THR A 42 1.85 -10.27 31.89
C THR A 42 1.64 -8.91 32.54
N GLU A 43 0.41 -8.44 32.43
CA GLU A 43 -0.14 -7.31 33.16
C GLU A 43 -0.10 -7.58 34.67
N ALA A 44 0.34 -6.58 35.43
CA ALA A 44 -0.06 -6.41 36.82
C ALA A 44 -0.34 -4.92 37.03
N SER A 45 -1.63 -4.66 37.16
CA SER A 45 -2.27 -3.46 37.67
C SER A 45 -1.66 -2.99 38.98
N ASN A 46 -1.60 -1.67 39.19
CA ASN A 46 -1.80 -1.15 40.53
C ASN A 46 -2.44 0.23 40.51
N ALA A 47 -3.54 0.27 41.26
CA ALA A 47 -4.45 1.38 41.43
C ALA A 47 -3.90 2.44 42.39
N GLU A 48 -4.44 3.64 42.22
CA GLU A 48 -4.31 4.79 43.10
C GLU A 48 -4.85 4.51 44.50
N SER A 49 -4.23 5.10 45.53
CA SER A 49 -4.96 5.51 46.74
C SER A 49 -4.27 6.70 47.42
N ASN A 50 -5.11 7.69 47.72
CA ASN A 50 -4.88 8.91 48.47
C ASN A 50 -4.49 8.69 49.94
N GLY A 51 -3.94 9.75 50.57
CA GLY A 51 -3.86 9.94 52.03
C GLY A 51 -2.67 10.82 52.44
N SER A 52 -2.79 12.14 52.41
CA SER A 52 -3.21 13.04 53.51
C SER A 52 -2.09 13.42 54.50
N LEU A 53 -1.88 14.73 54.59
CA LEU A 53 -1.10 15.46 55.60
C LEU A 53 -1.48 15.06 57.02
N HIS A 54 -0.50 15.08 57.94
CA HIS A 54 -0.69 15.63 59.28
C HIS A 54 0.61 16.19 59.86
N HIS A 55 0.49 17.37 60.46
CA HIS A 55 1.51 18.17 61.13
C HIS A 55 1.26 18.14 62.65
N ASN A 56 2.32 17.93 63.44
CA ASN A 56 2.53 18.32 64.86
C ASN A 56 3.82 17.58 65.31
N GLY A 57 4.82 18.15 65.99
CA GLY A 57 4.87 19.33 66.84
C GLY A 57 5.31 18.87 68.23
N ASN A 58 6.63 18.87 68.54
CA ASN A 58 7.10 19.14 69.90
C ASN A 58 8.60 19.48 69.99
N GLN A 59 8.89 20.43 70.88
CA GLN A 59 10.16 21.10 71.14
C GLN A 59 11.00 20.38 72.22
N GLN A 60 12.34 20.50 72.17
CA GLN A 60 13.18 20.69 73.36
C GLN A 60 14.58 21.25 73.02
N LYS A 61 15.12 22.04 73.96
CA LYS A 61 16.17 23.08 73.91
C LYS A 61 17.62 22.62 74.21
N GLU A 62 18.57 23.21 73.46
CA GLU A 62 19.87 23.88 73.86
C GLU A 62 21.09 23.03 74.33
N PRO A 63 22.36 23.54 74.32
CA PRO A 63 22.95 24.78 73.75
C PRO A 63 24.25 24.59 72.88
N GLY A 64 24.75 25.67 72.25
CA GLY A 64 26.00 25.75 71.43
C GLY A 64 27.34 25.76 72.20
N PRO A 65 28.52 25.94 71.54
CA PRO A 65 28.93 27.26 71.01
C PRO A 65 29.86 27.33 69.75
N LEU A 66 29.84 28.52 69.11
CA LEU A 66 30.91 29.30 68.43
C LEU A 66 31.76 28.62 67.30
N GLN A 67 31.66 29.03 66.03
CA GLN A 67 32.18 30.25 65.36
C GLN A 67 33.35 29.86 64.42
N ASN A 68 33.14 29.93 63.10
CA ASN A 68 34.05 30.62 62.17
C ASN A 68 33.60 30.55 60.71
N ASN A 69 34.04 31.58 60.01
CA ASN A 69 33.62 32.12 58.73
C ASN A 69 34.44 31.51 57.59
N GLU A 70 33.83 30.76 56.67
CA GLU A 70 34.36 30.51 55.32
C GLU A 70 33.23 30.42 54.28
N MET A 71 33.19 31.43 53.40
CA MET A 71 32.94 31.34 51.95
C MET A 71 32.24 30.08 51.41
N SER A 72 31.00 30.17 50.89
CA SER A 72 30.60 29.32 49.75
C SER A 72 29.29 29.70 49.04
N LEU A 73 29.34 29.70 47.71
CA LEU A 73 28.25 29.74 46.74
C LEU A 73 27.38 28.46 46.77
N THR A 74 26.72 28.12 47.88
CA THR A 74 26.04 26.80 48.05
C THR A 74 24.52 26.85 48.23
N SER A 75 23.86 27.97 47.96
CA SER A 75 22.42 28.11 48.28
C SER A 75 21.43 27.36 47.35
N SER A 76 21.87 26.55 46.37
CA SER A 76 20.95 25.84 45.44
C SER A 76 21.15 24.32 45.34
N ARG A 77 21.95 23.67 46.21
CA ARG A 77 22.09 22.20 46.19
C ARG A 77 21.17 21.57 47.21
N LYS A 78 20.18 20.81 46.75
CA LYS A 78 19.28 20.03 47.61
C LYS A 78 19.65 18.56 47.46
N THR A 79 20.05 17.87 48.53
CA THR A 79 20.44 16.45 48.45
C THR A 79 19.36 15.58 49.02
N VAL A 80 18.84 14.63 48.22
CA VAL A 80 17.89 13.63 48.72
C VAL A 80 18.68 12.40 49.16
N LYS A 81 18.59 12.10 50.45
CA LYS A 81 19.11 10.87 51.06
C LYS A 81 18.00 9.86 51.17
N ARG A 82 18.26 8.63 50.72
CA ARG A 82 17.39 7.49 50.93
C ARG A 82 18.13 6.41 51.70
N THR A 83 17.68 6.17 52.92
CA THR A 83 18.14 5.05 53.74
C THR A 83 17.22 3.87 53.50
N ARG A 84 17.80 2.76 53.02
CA ARG A 84 17.12 1.47 52.91
C ARG A 84 17.72 0.55 53.99
N ARG A 85 16.87 -0.12 54.75
CA ARG A 85 17.29 -1.09 55.77
C ARG A 85 17.15 -2.50 55.20
N PHE A 86 18.18 -3.31 55.39
CA PHE A 86 18.28 -4.68 54.91
C PHE A 86 18.67 -5.59 56.07
N MET A 87 18.25 -6.85 56.03
CA MET A 87 18.65 -7.85 57.03
C MET A 87 19.70 -8.75 56.37
N VAL A 88 20.90 -8.81 56.93
CA VAL A 88 21.99 -9.68 56.45
C VAL A 88 22.49 -10.49 57.64
N ASP A 89 22.43 -11.81 57.54
CA ASP A 89 22.81 -12.76 58.61
C ASP A 89 22.17 -12.47 59.98
N GLY A 90 20.87 -12.13 59.97
CA GLY A 90 20.10 -11.87 61.19
C GLY A 90 20.40 -10.55 61.89
N ARG A 91 21.21 -9.66 61.30
CA ARG A 91 21.46 -8.29 61.79
C ARG A 91 20.92 -7.26 60.79
N GLU A 92 20.23 -6.23 61.31
CA GLU A 92 19.70 -5.14 60.48
C GLU A 92 20.83 -4.17 60.11
N VAL A 93 21.06 -3.99 58.81
CA VAL A 93 22.06 -3.09 58.23
C VAL A 93 21.34 -2.04 57.39
N SER A 94 21.55 -0.77 57.71
CA SER A 94 20.99 0.36 56.96
C SER A 94 22.00 0.92 55.96
N ILE A 95 21.66 0.89 54.66
CA ILE A 95 22.44 1.54 53.60
C ILE A 95 21.77 2.85 53.25
N THR A 96 22.50 3.95 53.42
CA THR A 96 22.04 5.29 53.02
C THR A 96 22.72 5.70 51.72
N THR A 97 21.93 5.90 50.66
CA THR A 97 22.42 6.49 49.42
C THR A 97 21.99 7.94 49.33
N SER A 98 22.90 8.84 48.97
CA SER A 98 22.64 10.27 48.79
C SER A 98 22.75 10.65 47.32
N LYS A 99 21.75 11.36 46.78
CA LYS A 99 21.78 11.94 45.43
C LYS A 99 21.59 13.46 45.50
N GLU A 100 22.57 14.22 45.01
CA GLU A 100 22.46 15.67 44.87
C GLU A 100 21.44 16.03 43.78
N ILE A 101 20.49 16.90 44.09
CA ILE A 101 19.55 17.53 43.16
C ILE A 101 20.09 18.94 42.89
N SER A 102 20.41 19.18 41.62
CA SER A 102 20.96 20.42 41.05
C SER A 102 20.06 20.86 39.89
N GLU A 103 20.07 22.14 39.50
CA GLU A 103 19.39 22.66 38.29
C GLU A 103 19.81 21.90 37.00
N LYS A 104 21.00 21.28 36.99
CA LYS A 104 21.45 20.34 35.94
C LYS A 104 20.51 19.13 35.77
N ASN A 105 19.87 18.71 36.86
CA ASN A 105 18.97 17.56 36.92
C ASN A 105 17.61 17.89 36.26
N ASP A 106 17.17 19.15 36.30
CA ASP A 106 15.92 19.60 35.66
C ASP A 106 16.09 19.70 34.14
N LYS A 107 17.20 20.27 33.66
CA LYS A 107 17.55 20.27 32.22
C LYS A 107 17.66 18.84 31.68
N GLU A 108 18.33 17.94 32.40
CA GLU A 108 18.45 16.53 32.00
C GLU A 108 17.08 15.82 31.97
N GLN A 109 16.21 16.12 32.94
CA GLN A 109 14.87 15.57 32.99
C GLN A 109 13.98 16.07 31.83
N GLN A 110 14.12 17.35 31.45
CA GLN A 110 13.47 17.93 30.28
C GLN A 110 13.95 17.25 28.99
N MET A 111 15.26 17.08 28.81
CA MET A 111 15.85 16.37 27.66
C MET A 111 15.30 14.94 27.54
N ARG A 112 15.20 14.22 28.67
CA ARG A 112 14.58 12.88 28.71
C ARG A 112 13.10 12.92 28.35
N SER A 113 12.36 13.96 28.73
CA SER A 113 10.96 14.14 28.39
C SER A 113 10.77 14.36 26.88
N ASN A 114 11.55 15.28 26.31
CA ASN A 114 11.55 15.57 24.87
C ASN A 114 11.86 14.31 24.05
N ARG A 115 12.87 13.52 24.48
CA ARG A 115 13.22 12.26 23.81
C ARG A 115 12.09 11.23 23.85
N ARG A 116 11.35 11.13 24.97
CA ARG A 116 10.18 10.25 25.05
C ARG A 116 9.06 10.67 24.12
N GLN A 117 8.79 11.98 24.03
CA GLN A 117 7.77 12.53 23.13
C GLN A 117 8.15 12.27 21.66
N GLU A 118 9.41 12.46 21.30
CA GLU A 118 9.93 12.18 19.95
C GLU A 118 9.76 10.70 19.57
N LEU A 119 10.12 9.78 20.47
CA LEU A 119 9.93 8.34 20.24
C LEU A 119 8.45 7.97 20.11
N HIS A 120 7.57 8.61 20.88
CA HIS A 120 6.13 8.40 20.75
C HIS A 120 5.60 8.91 19.40
N ALA A 121 6.06 10.07 18.95
CA ALA A 121 5.70 10.62 17.63
C ALA A 121 6.15 9.71 16.49
N LEU A 122 7.38 9.15 16.55
CA LEU A 122 7.87 8.19 15.56
C LEU A 122 7.04 6.90 15.52
N LYS A 123 6.64 6.38 16.69
CA LYS A 123 5.74 5.21 16.77
C LYS A 123 4.37 5.49 16.17
N LEU A 124 3.81 6.68 16.41
CA LEU A 124 2.53 7.08 15.85
C LEU A 124 2.60 7.20 14.33
N LEU A 125 3.64 7.85 13.81
CA LEU A 125 3.89 7.96 12.37
C LEU A 125 3.97 6.58 11.71
N GLN A 126 4.71 5.64 12.31
CA GLN A 126 4.81 4.27 11.79
C GLN A 126 3.46 3.55 11.78
N ARG A 127 2.63 3.75 12.83
CA ARG A 127 1.28 3.18 12.90
C ARG A 127 0.34 3.79 11.85
N GLU A 128 0.47 5.09 11.58
CA GLU A 128 -0.27 5.76 10.51
C GLU A 128 0.13 5.25 9.13
N GLU A 129 1.44 5.10 8.85
CA GLU A 129 1.93 4.53 7.58
C GLU A 129 1.38 3.12 7.33
N GLN A 130 1.37 2.26 8.36
CA GLN A 130 0.78 0.92 8.27
C GLN A 130 -0.73 0.96 8.01
N ARG A 131 -1.44 1.89 8.66
CA ARG A 131 -2.89 2.06 8.47
C ARG A 131 -3.21 2.50 7.04
N GLU A 132 -2.49 3.50 6.51
CA GLU A 132 -2.66 3.97 5.13
C GLU A 132 -2.35 2.85 4.12
N PHE A 133 -1.31 2.06 4.37
CA PHE A 133 -0.98 0.90 3.54
C PHE A 133 -2.11 -0.13 3.52
N ALA A 134 -2.65 -0.50 4.69
CA ALA A 134 -3.76 -1.45 4.80
C ALA A 134 -5.04 -0.92 4.12
N GLN A 135 -5.34 0.37 4.28
CA GLN A 135 -6.49 1.01 3.62
C GLN A 135 -6.35 1.01 2.10
N LEU A 136 -5.15 1.33 1.59
CA LEU A 136 -4.89 1.27 0.16
C LEU A 136 -5.05 -0.15 -0.36
N GLU A 137 -4.44 -1.15 0.30
CA GLU A 137 -4.55 -2.55 -0.15
C GLU A 137 -6.00 -3.04 -0.17
N GLN A 138 -6.79 -2.70 0.85
CA GLN A 138 -8.22 -3.01 0.89
C GLN A 138 -8.98 -2.37 -0.29
N LYS A 139 -8.71 -1.10 -0.58
CA LYS A 139 -9.32 -0.39 -1.72
C LYS A 139 -8.95 -1.05 -3.05
N LEU A 140 -7.68 -1.41 -3.24
CA LEU A 140 -7.22 -2.08 -4.46
C LEU A 140 -7.84 -3.47 -4.60
N GLN A 141 -8.02 -4.20 -3.50
CA GLN A 141 -8.71 -5.48 -3.48
C GLN A 141 -10.18 -5.35 -3.90
N GLN A 142 -10.90 -4.37 -3.34
CA GLN A 142 -12.29 -4.10 -3.72
C GLN A 142 -12.42 -3.76 -5.21
N GLN A 143 -11.51 -2.94 -5.76
CA GLN A 143 -11.48 -2.65 -7.19
C GLN A 143 -11.29 -3.91 -8.06
N ARG A 144 -10.39 -4.82 -7.65
CA ARG A 144 -10.18 -6.09 -8.35
C ARG A 144 -11.45 -6.92 -8.36
N GLU A 145 -12.10 -7.07 -7.21
CA GLU A 145 -13.32 -7.85 -7.09
C GLU A 145 -14.48 -7.27 -7.91
N MET A 146 -14.68 -5.95 -7.87
CA MET A 146 -15.71 -5.30 -8.69
C MET A 146 -15.48 -5.56 -10.18
N MET A 147 -14.24 -5.41 -10.65
CA MET A 147 -13.89 -5.67 -12.04
C MET A 147 -14.09 -7.15 -12.41
N PHE A 148 -13.63 -8.09 -11.59
CA PHE A 148 -13.79 -9.52 -11.88
C PHE A 148 -15.26 -9.95 -11.93
N ARG A 149 -16.09 -9.47 -11.00
CA ARG A 149 -17.54 -9.73 -11.02
C ARG A 149 -18.19 -9.17 -12.29
N HIS A 150 -17.83 -7.96 -12.70
CA HIS A 150 -18.35 -7.36 -13.92
C HIS A 150 -17.98 -8.19 -15.17
N ILE A 151 -16.71 -8.58 -15.28
CA ILE A 151 -16.19 -9.41 -16.36
C ILE A 151 -16.91 -10.76 -16.43
N GLU A 152 -17.07 -11.43 -15.29
CA GLU A 152 -17.77 -12.72 -15.19
C GLU A 152 -19.24 -12.59 -15.62
N GLN A 153 -19.92 -11.53 -15.18
CA GLN A 153 -21.31 -11.27 -15.54
C GLN A 153 -21.47 -11.05 -17.05
N GLU A 154 -20.63 -10.21 -17.66
CA GLU A 154 -20.68 -9.95 -19.11
C GLU A 154 -20.40 -11.22 -19.93
N MET A 155 -19.37 -11.98 -19.53
CA MET A 155 -19.01 -13.24 -20.20
C MET A 155 -20.14 -14.26 -20.11
N CYS A 156 -20.71 -14.44 -18.91
CA CYS A 156 -21.80 -15.38 -18.69
C CYS A 156 -23.05 -14.97 -19.49
N SER A 157 -23.41 -13.68 -19.47
CA SER A 157 -24.56 -13.15 -20.20
C SER A 157 -24.44 -13.38 -21.71
N LYS A 158 -23.29 -13.08 -22.31
CA LYS A 158 -23.10 -13.30 -23.75
C LYS A 158 -23.05 -14.79 -24.13
N LYS A 159 -22.43 -15.64 -23.31
CA LYS A 159 -22.46 -17.10 -23.53
C LYS A 159 -23.89 -17.62 -23.52
N GLN A 160 -24.66 -17.27 -22.48
CA GLN A 160 -26.06 -17.66 -22.35
C GLN A 160 -26.94 -17.18 -23.52
N TYR A 161 -26.70 -15.97 -24.01
CA TYR A 161 -27.41 -15.45 -25.18
C TYR A 161 -27.23 -16.37 -26.40
N TYR A 162 -25.98 -16.66 -26.80
CA TYR A 162 -25.73 -17.49 -27.97
C TYR A 162 -26.12 -18.96 -27.77
N ASP A 163 -25.98 -19.48 -26.55
CA ASP A 163 -26.43 -20.83 -26.22
C ASP A 163 -27.97 -20.92 -26.37
N GLY A 164 -28.70 -19.86 -25.99
CA GLY A 164 -30.14 -19.73 -26.23
C GLY A 164 -30.52 -19.58 -27.71
N GLU A 165 -29.78 -18.79 -28.49
CA GLU A 165 -29.99 -18.66 -29.94
C GLU A 165 -29.82 -20.00 -30.66
N LEU A 166 -28.77 -20.77 -30.31
CA LEU A 166 -28.52 -22.11 -30.86
C LEU A 166 -29.67 -23.07 -30.52
N GLN A 167 -30.10 -23.11 -29.26
CA GLN A 167 -31.24 -23.93 -28.85
C GLN A 167 -32.52 -23.54 -29.58
N ARG A 168 -32.76 -22.25 -29.84
CA ARG A 168 -33.94 -21.80 -30.58
C ARG A 168 -33.91 -22.28 -32.02
N VAL A 169 -32.76 -22.15 -32.67
CA VAL A 169 -32.55 -22.59 -34.06
C VAL A 169 -32.73 -24.12 -34.19
N GLU A 170 -32.19 -24.89 -33.24
CA GLU A 170 -32.37 -26.34 -33.17
C GLU A 170 -33.85 -26.74 -32.97
N LYS A 171 -34.55 -26.09 -32.04
CA LYS A 171 -35.98 -26.33 -31.81
C LYS A 171 -36.83 -26.00 -33.04
N GLN A 172 -36.55 -24.88 -33.71
CA GLN A 172 -37.23 -24.49 -34.94
C GLN A 172 -37.02 -25.53 -36.05
N TYR A 173 -35.80 -26.02 -36.22
CA TYR A 173 -35.50 -27.08 -37.18
C TYR A 173 -36.24 -28.38 -36.87
N ASN A 174 -36.22 -28.84 -35.62
CA ASN A 174 -36.92 -30.07 -35.23
C ASN A 174 -38.43 -29.99 -35.51
N GLN A 175 -39.05 -28.85 -35.22
CA GLN A 175 -40.46 -28.62 -35.54
C GLN A 175 -40.72 -28.61 -37.05
N GLN A 176 -39.85 -27.96 -37.83
CA GLN A 176 -39.98 -27.90 -39.28
C GLN A 176 -39.76 -29.27 -39.95
N SER A 177 -38.79 -30.06 -39.48
CA SER A 177 -38.54 -31.43 -39.94
C SER A 177 -39.74 -32.33 -39.68
N GLN A 178 -40.26 -32.32 -38.45
CA GLN A 178 -41.42 -33.12 -38.09
C GLN A 178 -42.65 -32.74 -38.93
N LYS A 179 -42.86 -31.44 -39.19
CA LYS A 179 -43.94 -30.97 -40.07
C LYS A 179 -43.73 -31.44 -41.52
N MET A 180 -42.52 -31.35 -42.06
CA MET A 180 -42.22 -31.84 -43.40
C MET A 180 -42.41 -33.35 -43.54
N GLU A 181 -42.00 -34.13 -42.54
CA GLU A 181 -42.16 -35.59 -42.52
C GLU A 181 -43.64 -36.00 -42.47
N THR A 182 -44.42 -35.34 -41.63
CA THR A 182 -45.87 -35.59 -41.52
C THR A 182 -46.61 -35.21 -42.80
N GLU A 183 -46.31 -34.04 -43.39
CA GLU A 183 -46.86 -33.62 -44.68
C GLU A 183 -46.48 -34.57 -45.82
N HIS A 184 -45.22 -35.02 -45.88
CA HIS A 184 -44.77 -35.97 -46.89
C HIS A 184 -45.47 -37.32 -46.76
N THR A 185 -45.61 -37.83 -45.53
CA THR A 185 -46.34 -39.08 -45.26
C THR A 185 -47.81 -38.96 -45.69
N ALA A 186 -48.46 -37.83 -45.38
CA ALA A 186 -49.85 -37.58 -45.78
C ALA A 186 -50.00 -37.53 -47.31
N ARG A 187 -49.10 -36.84 -48.01
CA ARG A 187 -49.10 -36.75 -49.48
C ARG A 187 -48.92 -38.11 -50.14
N LEU A 188 -47.98 -38.93 -49.66
CA LEU A 188 -47.79 -40.29 -50.19
C LEU A 188 -49.05 -41.16 -49.98
N GLN A 189 -49.72 -41.05 -48.84
CA GLN A 189 -50.97 -41.76 -48.59
C GLN A 189 -52.10 -41.28 -49.51
N GLU A 190 -52.20 -39.97 -49.75
CA GLU A 190 -53.19 -39.39 -50.65
C GLU A 190 -52.95 -39.79 -52.11
N ASP A 191 -51.70 -39.69 -52.60
CA ASP A 191 -51.32 -40.11 -53.95
C ASP A 191 -51.57 -41.62 -54.16
N ALA A 192 -51.24 -42.46 -53.16
CA ALA A 192 -51.52 -43.89 -53.21
C ALA A 192 -53.04 -44.18 -53.27
N ARG A 193 -53.86 -43.47 -52.48
CA ARG A 193 -55.33 -43.61 -52.52
C ARG A 193 -55.90 -43.13 -53.86
N ARG A 194 -55.45 -41.97 -54.35
CA ARG A 194 -55.90 -41.40 -55.63
C ARG A 194 -55.60 -42.34 -56.78
N LEU A 195 -54.36 -42.84 -56.85
CA LEU A 195 -53.97 -43.70 -57.95
C LEU A 195 -54.67 -45.06 -57.89
N LYS A 196 -54.84 -45.65 -56.71
CA LYS A 196 -55.65 -46.87 -56.57
C LYS A 196 -57.10 -46.67 -57.03
N SER A 197 -57.70 -45.53 -56.71
CA SER A 197 -59.06 -45.19 -57.17
C SER A 197 -59.12 -44.99 -58.69
N GLN A 198 -58.09 -44.39 -59.31
CA GLN A 198 -57.98 -44.26 -60.76
C GLN A 198 -57.83 -45.63 -61.44
N GLN A 199 -56.96 -46.49 -60.91
CA GLN A 199 -56.78 -47.87 -61.38
C GLN A 199 -58.10 -48.66 -61.36
N GLU A 200 -58.87 -48.61 -60.27
CA GLU A 200 -60.16 -49.32 -60.15
C GLU A 200 -61.23 -48.78 -61.12
N LYS A 201 -61.22 -47.48 -61.42
CA LYS A 201 -62.17 -46.84 -62.36
C LYS A 201 -61.84 -47.19 -63.80
N GLU A 202 -60.57 -47.12 -64.19
CA GLU A 202 -60.13 -47.43 -65.55
C GLU A 202 -60.29 -48.92 -65.87
N LEU A 203 -60.02 -49.80 -64.90
CA LEU A 203 -60.28 -51.23 -65.02
C LEU A 203 -61.77 -51.56 -65.23
N ARG A 204 -62.68 -50.80 -64.60
CA ARG A 204 -64.13 -50.96 -64.78
C ARG A 204 -64.67 -50.41 -66.10
N ALA A 205 -63.98 -49.43 -66.69
CA ALA A 205 -64.42 -48.75 -67.92
C ALA A 205 -64.03 -49.52 -69.21
N LEU A 206 -63.05 -50.42 -69.12
CA LEU A 206 -62.42 -51.08 -70.26
C LEU A 206 -62.77 -52.58 -70.28
N LYS A 207 -63.60 -53.03 -71.23
CA LYS A 207 -63.78 -54.46 -71.55
C LYS A 207 -62.64 -54.91 -72.47
N MET A 208 -61.49 -55.27 -71.90
CA MET A 208 -60.28 -55.64 -72.64
C MET A 208 -60.07 -57.16 -72.69
N ASP A 209 -59.34 -57.64 -73.69
CA ASP A 209 -58.85 -59.01 -73.74
C ASP A 209 -57.82 -59.23 -72.60
N PRO A 210 -57.71 -60.42 -71.97
CA PRO A 210 -56.87 -60.61 -70.78
C PRO A 210 -55.39 -60.23 -70.96
N LYS A 211 -54.87 -60.31 -72.20
CA LYS A 211 -53.49 -59.91 -72.53
C LYS A 211 -53.32 -58.39 -72.55
N GLU A 212 -54.32 -57.65 -73.02
CA GLU A 212 -54.31 -56.18 -73.03
C GLU A 212 -54.54 -55.62 -71.63
N GLU A 213 -55.41 -56.26 -70.85
CA GLU A 213 -55.63 -55.96 -69.44
C GLU A 213 -54.33 -56.11 -68.63
N GLN A 214 -53.58 -57.21 -68.82
CA GLN A 214 -52.31 -57.43 -68.13
C GLN A 214 -51.25 -56.36 -68.50
N ARG A 215 -51.15 -55.99 -69.78
CA ARG A 215 -50.23 -54.92 -70.23
C ARG A 215 -50.62 -53.56 -69.69
N PHE A 216 -51.92 -53.28 -69.60
CA PHE A 216 -52.44 -52.06 -69.02
C PHE A 216 -52.13 -51.96 -67.52
N GLN A 217 -52.39 -53.03 -66.76
CA GLN A 217 -52.05 -53.11 -65.34
C GLN A 217 -50.54 -52.93 -65.11
N GLN A 218 -49.69 -53.52 -65.95
CA GLN A 218 -48.23 -53.34 -65.85
C GLN A 218 -47.79 -51.90 -66.10
N ARG A 219 -48.36 -51.21 -67.10
CA ARG A 219 -48.07 -49.79 -67.37
C ARG A 219 -48.53 -48.88 -66.23
N GLN A 220 -49.74 -49.12 -65.70
CA GLN A 220 -50.27 -48.39 -64.54
C GLN A 220 -49.39 -48.59 -63.29
N GLN A 221 -48.88 -49.80 -63.08
CA GLN A 221 -47.96 -50.09 -61.98
C GLN A 221 -46.59 -49.40 -62.16
N GLN A 222 -46.09 -49.32 -63.41
CA GLN A 222 -44.87 -48.59 -63.73
C GLN A 222 -45.05 -47.09 -63.49
N GLU A 223 -46.14 -46.50 -63.97
CA GLU A 223 -46.46 -45.09 -63.77
C GLU A 223 -46.61 -44.75 -62.27
N LEU A 224 -47.28 -45.61 -61.49
CA LEU A 224 -47.35 -45.50 -60.03
C LEU A 224 -45.97 -45.43 -59.40
N ASN A 225 -45.10 -46.37 -59.76
CA ASN A 225 -43.75 -46.45 -59.21
C ASN A 225 -42.93 -45.22 -59.58
N GLU A 226 -43.03 -44.74 -60.81
CA GLU A 226 -42.33 -43.53 -61.26
C GLU A 226 -42.80 -42.27 -60.51
N VAL A 227 -44.11 -42.10 -60.31
CA VAL A 227 -44.67 -40.95 -59.58
C VAL A 227 -44.26 -40.98 -58.11
N LEU A 228 -44.37 -42.12 -57.44
CA LEU A 228 -43.93 -42.27 -56.05
C LEU A 228 -42.42 -42.04 -55.91
N GLN A 229 -41.62 -42.56 -56.85
CA GLN A 229 -40.17 -42.35 -56.84
C GLN A 229 -39.82 -40.87 -57.02
N LYS A 230 -40.49 -40.15 -57.94
CA LYS A 230 -40.32 -38.70 -58.11
C LYS A 230 -40.69 -37.94 -56.83
N ALA A 231 -41.80 -38.27 -56.18
CA ALA A 231 -42.23 -37.65 -54.93
C ALA A 231 -41.21 -37.86 -53.79
N VAL A 232 -40.69 -39.09 -53.64
CA VAL A 232 -39.64 -39.40 -52.65
C VAL A 232 -38.35 -38.64 -52.95
N GLN A 233 -37.92 -38.55 -54.20
CA GLN A 233 -36.71 -37.83 -54.59
C GLN A 233 -36.84 -36.32 -54.34
N GLU A 234 -38.02 -35.75 -54.59
CA GLU A 234 -38.34 -34.36 -54.28
C GLU A 234 -38.23 -34.09 -52.77
N HIS A 235 -38.83 -34.96 -51.94
CA HIS A 235 -38.73 -34.83 -50.49
C HIS A 235 -37.29 -34.95 -49.99
N LYS A 236 -36.50 -35.91 -50.51
CA LYS A 236 -35.08 -36.05 -50.18
C LYS A 236 -34.30 -34.77 -50.50
N ARG A 237 -34.54 -34.14 -51.65
CA ARG A 237 -33.90 -32.86 -52.00
C ARG A 237 -34.30 -31.74 -51.03
N LYS A 238 -35.57 -31.66 -50.63
CA LYS A 238 -36.04 -30.67 -49.65
C LYS A 238 -35.42 -30.87 -48.26
N VAL A 239 -35.36 -32.11 -47.79
CA VAL A 239 -34.72 -32.45 -46.50
C VAL A 239 -33.24 -32.09 -46.54
N ALA A 240 -32.51 -32.50 -47.58
CA ALA A 240 -31.09 -32.18 -47.72
C ALA A 240 -30.82 -30.65 -47.77
N SER A 241 -31.67 -29.89 -48.46
CA SER A 241 -31.58 -28.42 -48.50
C SER A 241 -31.78 -27.81 -47.12
N MET A 242 -32.80 -28.25 -46.39
CA MET A 242 -33.10 -27.75 -45.04
C MET A 242 -32.02 -28.13 -44.02
N GLU A 243 -31.48 -29.36 -44.10
CA GLU A 243 -30.35 -29.84 -43.31
C GLU A 243 -29.08 -29.03 -43.56
N TRP A 244 -28.86 -28.61 -44.81
CA TRP A 244 -27.76 -27.73 -45.16
C TRP A 244 -27.95 -26.33 -44.53
N ASP A 245 -29.14 -25.73 -44.67
CA ASP A 245 -29.45 -24.41 -44.12
C ASP A 245 -29.28 -24.36 -42.59
N ILE A 246 -29.76 -25.38 -41.86
CA ILE A 246 -29.62 -25.44 -40.40
C ILE A 246 -28.16 -25.60 -39.98
N THR A 247 -27.39 -26.40 -40.73
CA THR A 247 -25.97 -26.62 -40.47
C THR A 247 -25.19 -25.32 -40.65
N VAL A 248 -25.44 -24.61 -41.75
CA VAL A 248 -24.81 -23.31 -42.04
C VAL A 248 -25.17 -22.29 -40.97
N LYS A 249 -26.45 -22.15 -40.63
CA LYS A 249 -26.92 -21.19 -39.62
C LYS A 249 -26.36 -21.50 -38.23
N SER A 250 -26.35 -22.76 -37.81
CA SER A 250 -25.78 -23.20 -36.53
C SER A 250 -24.27 -22.91 -36.47
N GLN A 251 -23.53 -23.22 -37.54
CA GLN A 251 -22.10 -22.91 -37.61
C GLN A 251 -21.83 -21.39 -37.61
N GLN A 252 -22.64 -20.60 -38.31
CA GLN A 252 -22.51 -19.14 -38.31
C GLN A 252 -22.71 -18.56 -36.90
N LEU A 253 -23.71 -19.05 -36.15
CA LEU A 253 -23.91 -18.65 -34.76
C LEU A 253 -22.75 -19.04 -33.86
N LYS A 254 -22.17 -20.23 -34.05
CA LYS A 254 -20.97 -20.68 -33.30
C LYS A 254 -19.77 -19.78 -33.56
N ARG A 255 -19.49 -19.45 -34.83
CA ARG A 255 -18.41 -18.53 -35.21
C ARG A 255 -18.65 -17.11 -34.67
N ALA A 256 -19.89 -16.62 -34.75
CA ALA A 256 -20.25 -15.32 -34.19
C ALA A 256 -20.06 -15.27 -32.67
N ARG A 257 -20.48 -16.32 -31.95
CA ARG A 257 -20.23 -16.48 -30.51
C ARG A 257 -18.74 -16.43 -30.20
N GLU A 258 -17.92 -17.20 -30.92
CA GLU A 258 -16.47 -17.24 -30.74
C GLU A 258 -15.82 -15.86 -30.99
N SER A 259 -16.21 -15.17 -32.07
CA SER A 259 -15.73 -13.80 -32.36
C SER A 259 -16.02 -12.84 -31.21
N VAL A 260 -17.27 -12.81 -30.72
CA VAL A 260 -17.67 -11.91 -29.63
C VAL A 260 -16.97 -12.25 -28.32
N ILE A 261 -16.83 -13.55 -28.01
CA ILE A 261 -16.12 -13.98 -26.81
C ILE A 261 -14.64 -13.58 -26.88
N TRP A 262 -14.00 -13.75 -28.04
CA TRP A 262 -12.63 -13.34 -28.26
C TRP A 262 -12.43 -11.83 -28.07
N GLU A 263 -13.30 -11.02 -28.68
CA GLU A 263 -13.27 -9.55 -28.52
C GLU A 263 -13.46 -9.12 -27.06
N LEU A 264 -14.39 -9.76 -26.34
CA LEU A 264 -14.60 -9.51 -24.92
C LEU A 264 -13.38 -9.87 -24.08
N GLU A 265 -12.82 -11.06 -24.27
CA GLU A 265 -11.63 -11.50 -23.55
C GLU A 265 -10.45 -10.55 -23.77
N GLN A 266 -10.27 -10.08 -25.01
CA GLN A 266 -9.25 -9.10 -25.36
C GLN A 266 -9.48 -7.76 -24.66
N ARG A 267 -10.72 -7.23 -24.68
CA ARG A 267 -11.07 -5.99 -23.96
C ARG A 267 -10.84 -6.14 -22.46
N HIS A 268 -11.33 -7.22 -21.86
CA HIS A 268 -11.16 -7.52 -20.43
C HIS A 268 -9.70 -7.65 -20.03
N LEU A 269 -8.86 -8.22 -20.89
CA LEU A 269 -7.42 -8.27 -20.65
C LEU A 269 -6.79 -6.88 -20.61
N GLN A 270 -7.20 -6.01 -21.55
CA GLN A 270 -6.75 -4.61 -21.55
C GLN A 270 -7.23 -3.87 -20.31
N GLU A 271 -8.48 -4.02 -19.90
CA GLU A 271 -9.02 -3.40 -18.68
C GLU A 271 -8.28 -3.86 -17.43
N LYS A 272 -8.05 -5.17 -17.29
CA LYS A 272 -7.22 -5.75 -16.22
C LYS A 272 -5.82 -5.11 -16.21
N TYR A 273 -5.17 -5.03 -17.37
CA TYR A 273 -3.85 -4.41 -17.48
C TYR A 273 -3.85 -2.95 -17.00
N HIS A 274 -4.81 -2.15 -17.46
CA HIS A 274 -4.91 -0.75 -17.07
C HIS A 274 -5.18 -0.59 -15.58
N LEU A 275 -6.07 -1.43 -15.01
CA LEU A 275 -6.33 -1.44 -13.58
C LEU A 275 -5.05 -1.76 -12.81
N PHE A 276 -4.40 -2.90 -13.07
CA PHE A 276 -3.18 -3.31 -12.34
C PHE A 276 -2.04 -2.30 -12.49
N LYS A 277 -1.88 -1.71 -13.68
CA LYS A 277 -0.90 -0.63 -13.91
C LYS A 277 -1.21 0.58 -13.03
N GLN A 278 -2.48 0.95 -12.90
CA GLN A 278 -2.92 2.03 -12.02
C GLN A 278 -2.71 1.68 -10.53
N GLN A 279 -3.01 0.44 -10.10
CA GLN A 279 -2.78 -0.01 -8.73
C GLN A 279 -1.31 0.10 -8.32
N VAL A 280 -0.39 -0.28 -9.22
CA VAL A 280 1.05 -0.15 -8.99
C VAL A 280 1.46 1.32 -8.86
N LYS A 281 0.89 2.22 -9.67
CA LYS A 281 1.14 3.67 -9.54
C LYS A 281 0.67 4.22 -8.19
N GLU A 282 -0.52 3.80 -7.73
CA GLU A 282 -1.08 4.22 -6.44
C GLU A 282 -0.21 3.74 -5.27
N GLN A 283 0.24 2.47 -5.29
CA GLN A 283 1.18 1.93 -4.29
C GLN A 283 2.48 2.74 -4.23
N TYR A 284 3.09 3.05 -5.38
CA TYR A 284 4.28 3.88 -5.42
C TYR A 284 4.02 5.33 -4.99
N SER A 285 2.82 5.85 -5.25
CA SER A 285 2.44 7.19 -4.79
C SER A 285 2.43 7.26 -3.28
N LEU A 286 1.80 6.28 -2.63
CA LEU A 286 1.79 6.17 -1.18
C LEU A 286 3.20 6.02 -0.61
N GLN A 287 4.03 5.13 -1.17
CA GLN A 287 5.41 4.95 -0.70
C GLN A 287 6.23 6.25 -0.78
N ARG A 288 6.07 7.04 -1.85
CA ARG A 288 6.74 8.34 -1.98
C ARG A 288 6.21 9.36 -0.97
N GLN A 289 4.89 9.39 -0.76
CA GLN A 289 4.27 10.28 0.23
C GLN A 289 4.76 9.97 1.64
N GLN A 290 4.85 8.69 2.01
CA GLN A 290 5.37 8.25 3.30
C GLN A 290 6.84 8.65 3.50
N LEU A 291 7.69 8.42 2.49
CA LEU A 291 9.09 8.86 2.54
C LEU A 291 9.20 10.38 2.73
N SER A 292 8.42 11.16 1.97
CA SER A 292 8.39 12.62 2.11
C SER A 292 7.91 13.08 3.48
N ARG A 293 6.93 12.40 4.09
CA ARG A 293 6.51 12.68 5.46
C ARG A 293 7.59 12.38 6.50
N ARG A 294 8.34 11.28 6.33
CA ARG A 294 9.50 10.97 7.19
C ARG A 294 10.58 12.05 7.06
N HIS A 295 10.92 12.43 5.83
CA HIS A 295 11.87 13.52 5.56
C HIS A 295 11.44 14.85 6.20
N SER A 296 10.15 15.20 6.11
CA SER A 296 9.60 16.38 6.79
C SER A 296 9.78 16.30 8.30
N LYS A 297 9.51 15.14 8.92
CA LYS A 297 9.71 14.95 10.36
C LYS A 297 11.19 14.99 10.76
N ASP A 298 12.09 14.54 9.91
CA ASP A 298 13.53 14.64 10.16
C ASP A 298 14.01 16.09 10.14
N VAL A 299 13.54 16.88 9.15
CA VAL A 299 13.82 18.31 9.08
C VAL A 299 13.26 19.04 10.30
N GLU A 300 11.99 18.80 10.67
CA GLU A 300 11.39 19.38 11.88
C GLU A 300 12.22 19.09 13.13
N ARG A 301 12.72 17.86 13.29
CA ARG A 301 13.56 17.46 14.43
C ARG A 301 14.90 18.19 14.45
N VAL A 302 15.60 18.25 13.31
CA VAL A 302 16.89 18.94 13.20
C VAL A 302 16.71 20.45 13.41
N SER A 303 15.69 21.06 12.81
CA SER A 303 15.38 22.48 13.01
C SER A 303 15.06 22.80 14.47
N GLN A 304 14.30 21.96 15.18
CA GLN A 304 14.02 22.18 16.60
C GLN A 304 15.31 22.08 17.43
N PHE A 305 16.16 21.09 17.17
CA PHE A 305 17.44 20.95 17.87
C PHE A 305 18.38 22.15 17.63
N GLN A 306 18.45 22.63 16.40
CA GLN A 306 19.23 23.82 16.05
C GLN A 306 18.68 25.08 16.71
N GLN A 307 17.36 25.24 16.74
CA GLN A 307 16.71 26.34 17.44
C GLN A 307 17.09 26.34 18.94
N ASP A 308 16.97 25.18 19.61
CA ASP A 308 17.34 25.02 21.01
C ASP A 308 18.83 25.38 21.25
N LEU A 309 19.72 24.99 20.34
CA LEU A 309 21.16 25.30 20.39
C LEU A 309 21.43 26.80 20.25
N THR A 310 20.76 27.48 19.30
CA THR A 310 20.90 28.94 19.12
C THR A 310 20.37 29.72 20.32
N ASP A 311 19.29 29.25 20.94
CA ASP A 311 18.70 29.91 22.10
C ASP A 311 19.53 29.70 23.36
N GLU A 312 20.16 28.52 23.54
CA GLU A 312 21.13 28.30 24.62
C GLU A 312 22.37 29.19 24.46
N GLN A 313 22.88 29.37 23.23
CA GLN A 313 23.99 30.28 22.95
C GLN A 313 23.64 31.73 23.26
N LYS A 314 22.46 32.21 22.83
CA LYS A 314 21.97 33.58 23.16
C LYS A 314 21.82 33.77 24.67
N SER A 315 21.30 32.77 25.37
CA SER A 315 21.15 32.81 26.82
C SER A 315 22.52 32.88 27.52
N SER A 316 23.51 32.12 27.06
CA SER A 316 24.89 32.15 27.56
C SER A 316 25.53 33.52 27.35
N GLN A 317 25.43 34.08 26.15
CA GLN A 317 25.95 35.42 25.83
C GLN A 317 25.28 36.53 26.65
N ALA A 318 23.98 36.42 26.92
CA ALA A 318 23.27 37.35 27.80
C ALA A 318 23.77 37.25 29.25
N GLN A 319 24.02 36.04 29.74
CA GLN A 319 24.57 35.80 31.08
C GLN A 319 26.00 36.36 31.20
N GLU A 320 26.86 36.15 30.21
CA GLU A 320 28.22 36.67 30.18
C GLU A 320 28.25 38.21 30.14
N ARG A 321 27.40 38.84 29.32
CA ARG A 321 27.26 40.31 29.29
C ARG A 321 26.85 40.86 30.66
N ALA A 322 25.91 40.21 31.33
CA ALA A 322 25.50 40.60 32.68
C ALA A 322 26.63 40.40 33.72
N GLN A 323 27.43 39.35 33.59
CA GLN A 323 28.59 39.10 34.46
C GLN A 323 29.70 40.13 34.24
N LEU A 324 30.04 40.46 32.99
CA LEU A 324 31.04 41.48 32.66
C LEU A 324 30.63 42.84 33.23
N GLN A 325 29.38 43.26 33.05
CA GLN A 325 28.90 44.53 33.60
C GLN A 325 29.02 44.59 35.14
N ARG A 326 28.78 43.47 35.84
CA ARG A 326 28.97 43.40 37.30
C ARG A 326 30.46 43.46 37.67
N ALA A 327 31.31 42.76 36.92
CA ALA A 327 32.76 42.74 37.12
C ALA A 327 33.36 44.14 36.91
N GLN A 328 33.00 44.83 35.83
CA GLN A 328 33.45 46.20 35.53
C GLN A 328 33.07 47.19 36.63
N ARG A 329 31.84 47.11 37.18
CA ARG A 329 31.41 47.95 38.32
C ARG A 329 32.25 47.70 39.57
N ALA A 330 32.56 46.44 39.88
CA ALA A 330 33.39 46.06 41.02
C ALA A 330 34.85 46.51 40.84
N GLU A 331 35.41 46.32 39.64
CA GLU A 331 36.78 46.71 39.32
C GLU A 331 36.95 48.23 39.35
N LEU A 332 36.03 48.99 38.75
CA LEU A 332 36.04 50.46 38.74
C LEU A 332 36.03 51.00 40.17
N LYS A 333 35.19 50.46 41.06
CA LYS A 333 35.15 50.84 42.47
C LYS A 333 36.51 50.62 43.14
N GLY A 334 37.16 49.49 42.88
CA GLY A 334 38.51 49.19 43.40
C GLY A 334 39.59 50.11 42.84
N ARG A 335 39.60 50.35 41.52
CA ARG A 335 40.55 51.22 40.83
C ARG A 335 40.45 52.67 41.27
N VAL A 336 39.23 53.23 41.34
CA VAL A 336 38.98 54.59 41.82
C VAL A 336 39.44 54.77 43.27
N ASN A 337 39.22 53.77 44.14
CA ASN A 337 39.70 53.82 45.53
C ASN A 337 41.24 53.88 45.61
N ARG A 338 41.93 53.06 44.83
CA ARG A 338 43.40 53.09 44.73
C ARG A 338 43.91 54.43 44.18
N PHE A 339 43.29 54.93 43.11
CA PHE A 339 43.66 56.21 42.50
C PHE A 339 43.44 57.39 43.47
N ARG A 340 42.34 57.38 44.22
CA ARG A 340 42.08 58.38 45.29
C ARG A 340 43.09 58.32 46.43
N GLN A 341 43.66 57.16 46.76
CA GLN A 341 44.75 57.05 47.73
C GLN A 341 46.05 57.62 47.15
N GLU A 342 46.36 57.32 45.88
CA GLU A 342 47.54 57.83 45.20
C GLU A 342 47.52 59.36 45.06
N LEU A 343 46.37 59.95 44.70
CA LEU A 343 46.19 61.40 44.65
C LEU A 343 46.39 62.09 46.02
N ARG A 344 46.02 61.41 47.12
CA ARG A 344 46.26 61.90 48.49
C ARG A 344 47.75 61.88 48.83
N ARG A 345 48.47 60.85 48.40
CA ARG A 345 49.93 60.70 48.61
C ARG A 345 50.74 61.76 47.86
N GLN A 346 50.28 62.19 46.69
CA GLN A 346 50.97 63.18 45.85
C GLN A 346 50.83 64.64 46.32
N GLY A 347 49.99 64.95 47.32
CA GLY A 347 49.90 66.30 47.90
C GLY A 347 49.41 67.41 46.95
N LEU A 348 48.72 67.05 45.87
CA LEU A 348 48.28 67.97 44.81
C LEU A 348 47.18 68.95 45.29
N CYS A 349 47.11 70.11 44.64
CA CYS A 349 46.05 71.11 44.85
C CYS A 349 44.65 70.53 44.52
N GLY A 350 43.62 70.95 45.24
CA GLY A 350 42.25 70.42 45.08
C GLY A 350 41.64 70.59 43.68
N THR A 351 42.08 71.58 42.89
CA THR A 351 41.67 71.74 41.47
C THR A 351 42.34 70.71 40.57
N GLU A 352 43.64 70.48 40.74
CA GLU A 352 44.42 69.50 39.97
C GLU A 352 44.00 68.05 40.29
N GLN A 353 43.69 67.76 41.55
CA GLN A 353 43.15 66.46 41.96
C GLN A 353 41.83 66.14 41.27
N ARG A 354 40.94 67.13 41.13
CA ARG A 354 39.66 66.97 40.42
C ARG A 354 39.88 66.72 38.93
N GLN A 355 40.79 67.48 38.30
CA GLN A 355 41.07 67.34 36.87
C GLN A 355 41.67 65.96 36.53
N LYS A 356 42.63 65.49 37.33
CA LYS A 356 43.21 64.14 37.18
C LYS A 356 42.20 63.03 37.43
N LEU A 357 41.29 63.19 38.40
CA LEU A 357 40.22 62.23 38.64
C LEU A 357 39.24 62.15 37.46
N THR A 358 38.88 63.28 36.85
CA THR A 358 38.02 63.31 35.66
C THR A 358 38.69 62.63 34.47
N GLN A 359 39.98 62.90 34.22
CA GLN A 359 40.74 62.24 33.15
C GLN A 359 40.78 60.72 33.36
N PHE A 360 41.10 60.27 34.58
CA PHE A 360 41.12 58.85 34.93
C PHE A 360 39.75 58.18 34.70
N MET A 361 38.65 58.83 35.10
CA MET A 361 37.30 58.30 34.88
C MET A 361 36.96 58.19 33.39
N SER A 362 37.37 59.17 32.57
CA SER A 362 37.17 59.16 31.12
C SER A 362 37.99 58.05 30.44
N GLU A 363 39.24 57.83 30.87
CA GLU A 363 40.11 56.76 30.36
C GLU A 363 39.56 55.37 30.73
N GLU A 364 39.11 55.19 31.97
CA GLU A 364 38.48 53.95 32.44
C GLU A 364 37.15 53.67 31.71
N GLU A 365 36.33 54.70 31.46
CA GLU A 365 35.09 54.55 30.68
C GLU A 365 35.38 54.15 29.22
N SER A 366 36.41 54.74 28.60
CA SER A 366 36.88 54.36 27.26
C SER A 366 37.36 52.90 27.22
N ARG A 367 38.14 52.47 28.22
CA ARG A 367 38.61 51.09 28.38
C ARG A 367 37.45 50.11 28.52
N GLN A 368 36.46 50.40 29.35
CA GLN A 368 35.28 49.56 29.55
C GLN A 368 34.42 49.46 28.28
N LYS A 369 34.25 50.56 27.53
CA LYS A 369 33.57 50.57 26.23
C LYS A 369 34.29 49.70 25.21
N GLN A 370 35.61 49.81 25.14
CA GLN A 370 36.41 48.99 24.21
C GLN A 370 36.33 47.50 24.57
N GLU A 371 36.43 47.14 25.85
CA GLU A 371 36.29 45.75 26.32
C GLU A 371 34.90 45.18 25.99
N PHE A 372 33.83 45.95 26.23
CA PHE A 372 32.46 45.56 25.86
C PHE A 372 32.33 45.36 24.35
N LYS A 373 32.90 46.26 23.54
CA LYS A 373 32.91 46.15 22.08
C LYS A 373 33.63 44.88 21.62
N THR A 374 34.81 44.58 22.16
CA THR A 374 35.54 43.35 21.82
C THR A 374 34.78 42.09 22.23
N LEU A 375 34.11 42.09 23.38
CA LEU A 375 33.26 40.97 23.78
C LEU A 375 32.09 40.79 22.81
N GLN A 376 31.43 41.89 22.44
CA GLN A 376 30.32 41.86 21.50
C GLN A 376 30.75 41.32 20.13
N GLU A 377 31.85 41.81 19.56
CA GLU A 377 32.40 41.33 18.28
C GLU A 377 32.71 39.83 18.34
N ASN A 378 33.32 39.34 19.42
CA ASN A 378 33.58 37.91 19.61
C ASN A 378 32.28 37.09 19.73
N GLN A 379 31.28 37.58 20.47
CA GLN A 379 29.99 36.92 20.61
C GLN A 379 29.23 36.86 19.27
N GLU A 380 29.29 37.92 18.46
CA GLU A 380 28.69 37.98 17.13
C GLU A 380 29.36 36.98 16.17
N LEU A 381 30.69 36.89 16.19
CA LEU A 381 31.43 35.91 15.40
C LEU A 381 31.07 34.47 15.77
N GLN A 382 31.06 34.14 17.07
CA GLN A 382 30.68 32.81 17.55
C GLN A 382 29.22 32.46 17.21
N PHE A 383 28.31 33.43 17.32
CA PHE A 383 26.91 33.21 16.97
C PHE A 383 26.73 32.98 15.48
N LYS A 384 27.45 33.74 14.64
CA LYS A 384 27.44 33.57 13.20
C LYS A 384 28.00 32.21 12.78
N GLU A 385 29.11 31.78 13.36
CA GLU A 385 29.69 30.45 13.09
C GLU A 385 28.72 29.33 13.46
N LEU A 386 28.05 29.43 14.62
CA LEU A 386 27.02 28.48 15.02
C LEU A 386 25.84 28.45 14.03
N GLN A 387 25.41 29.62 13.56
CA GLN A 387 24.32 29.73 12.59
C GLN A 387 24.72 29.12 11.24
N ASP A 388 25.91 29.43 10.74
CA ASP A 388 26.44 28.85 9.50
C ASP A 388 26.55 27.31 9.60
N GLN A 389 26.94 26.77 10.77
CA GLN A 389 26.94 25.33 11.03
C GLN A 389 25.51 24.73 11.02
N CYS A 390 24.53 25.43 11.59
CA CYS A 390 23.13 24.98 11.54
C CYS A 390 22.59 24.93 10.11
N ASP A 391 22.84 26.00 9.34
CA ASP A 391 22.44 26.10 7.95
C ASP A 391 23.11 25.01 7.11
N PHE A 392 24.42 24.79 7.31
CA PHE A 392 25.15 23.70 6.66
C PHE A 392 24.50 22.33 6.94
N ASN A 393 24.21 22.02 8.20
CA ASN A 393 23.59 20.76 8.61
C ASN A 393 22.20 20.56 7.96
N ILE A 394 21.38 21.61 7.82
CA ILE A 394 20.09 21.53 7.10
C ILE A 394 20.32 21.22 5.62
N THR A 395 21.26 21.92 4.98
CA THR A 395 21.55 21.70 3.56
C THR A 395 22.10 20.31 3.28
N GLU A 396 22.95 19.78 4.16
CA GLU A 396 23.46 18.40 4.08
C GLU A 396 22.32 17.39 4.26
N LEU A 397 21.42 17.61 5.22
CA LEU A 397 20.24 16.76 5.41
C LEU A 397 19.38 16.70 4.15
N HIS A 398 19.08 17.84 3.53
CA HIS A 398 18.33 17.88 2.27
C HIS A 398 19.05 17.14 1.14
N GLN A 399 20.38 17.23 1.06
CA GLN A 399 21.17 16.47 0.08
C GLN A 399 21.09 14.96 0.32
N LEU A 400 21.19 14.50 1.58
CA LEU A 400 21.03 13.09 1.93
C LEU A 400 19.64 12.57 1.57
N GLN A 401 18.60 13.36 1.83
CA GLN A 401 17.22 13.02 1.44
C GLN A 401 17.04 12.93 -0.08
N ALA A 402 17.69 13.83 -0.85
CA ALA A 402 17.68 13.77 -2.31
C ALA A 402 18.37 12.49 -2.84
N LEU A 403 19.54 12.15 -2.28
CA LEU A 403 20.26 10.93 -2.61
C LEU A 403 19.47 9.67 -2.27
N GLU A 404 18.76 9.65 -1.12
CA GLU A 404 17.87 8.55 -0.76
C GLU A 404 16.73 8.39 -1.78
N GLY A 405 16.13 9.51 -2.21
CA GLY A 405 15.13 9.52 -3.27
C GLY A 405 15.64 8.95 -4.60
N ASP A 406 16.87 9.26 -4.96
CA ASP A 406 17.51 8.77 -6.19
C ASP A 406 17.94 7.30 -6.11
N LEU A 407 18.44 6.85 -4.96
CA LEU A 407 18.67 5.43 -4.68
C LEU A 407 17.36 4.63 -4.79
N ALA A 408 16.27 5.17 -4.24
CA ALA A 408 14.95 4.56 -4.38
C ALA A 408 14.45 4.54 -5.83
N ARG A 409 14.79 5.55 -6.66
CA ARG A 409 14.54 5.50 -8.12
C ARG A 409 15.36 4.40 -8.80
N LYS A 410 16.69 4.38 -8.59
CA LYS A 410 17.59 3.39 -9.20
C LYS A 410 17.22 1.95 -8.84
N LYS A 411 16.86 1.69 -7.58
CA LYS A 411 16.40 0.36 -7.14
C LYS A 411 15.15 -0.07 -7.90
N ARG A 412 14.21 0.85 -8.15
CA ARG A 412 13.00 0.58 -8.94
C ARG A 412 13.30 0.31 -10.41
N GLU A 413 14.20 1.07 -11.01
CA GLU A 413 14.65 0.86 -12.39
C GLU A 413 15.32 -0.50 -12.56
N TYR A 414 16.18 -0.87 -11.61
CA TYR A 414 16.83 -2.18 -11.57
C TYR A 414 15.81 -3.32 -11.46
N GLU A 415 14.86 -3.24 -10.52
CA GLU A 415 13.79 -4.24 -10.39
C GLU A 415 12.90 -4.31 -11.64
N GLY A 416 12.58 -3.17 -12.25
CA GLY A 416 11.79 -3.11 -13.48
C GLY A 416 12.53 -3.74 -14.68
N THR A 417 13.85 -3.57 -14.75
CA THR A 417 14.69 -4.17 -15.79
C THR A 417 14.83 -5.67 -15.56
N ARG A 418 15.00 -6.11 -14.31
CA ARG A 418 15.01 -7.54 -13.92
C ARG A 418 13.71 -8.24 -14.28
N ARG A 419 12.55 -7.64 -13.99
CA ARG A 419 11.24 -8.23 -14.33
C ARG A 419 11.02 -8.33 -15.84
N ARG A 420 11.46 -7.34 -16.63
CA ARG A 420 11.39 -7.38 -18.10
C ARG A 420 12.24 -8.51 -18.68
N SER A 421 13.49 -8.61 -18.25
CA SER A 421 14.42 -9.67 -18.69
C SER A 421 13.99 -11.07 -18.23
N GLU A 422 13.35 -11.22 -17.06
CA GLU A 422 12.71 -12.47 -16.63
C GLU A 422 11.49 -12.84 -17.49
N ALA A 423 10.68 -11.86 -17.90
CA ALA A 423 9.55 -12.08 -18.78
C ALA A 423 10.02 -12.51 -20.18
N GLU A 424 10.98 -11.78 -20.77
CA GLU A 424 11.60 -12.11 -22.05
C GLU A 424 12.21 -13.53 -22.04
N ASN A 425 12.90 -13.89 -20.97
CA ASN A 425 13.43 -15.25 -20.81
C ASN A 425 12.33 -16.32 -20.71
N ARG A 426 11.19 -16.01 -20.08
CA ARG A 426 10.02 -16.91 -20.06
C ARG A 426 9.40 -17.07 -21.44
N TYR A 427 9.26 -15.99 -22.20
CA TYR A 427 8.79 -16.04 -23.59
C TYR A 427 9.76 -16.83 -24.48
N ALA A 428 11.07 -16.60 -24.36
CA ALA A 428 12.11 -17.33 -25.10
C ALA A 428 12.19 -18.83 -24.73
N ARG A 429 11.80 -19.21 -23.52
CA ARG A 429 11.64 -20.63 -23.13
C ARG A 429 10.32 -21.22 -23.66
N ARG A 430 9.21 -20.48 -23.62
CA ARG A 430 7.90 -20.94 -24.14
C ARG A 430 7.93 -21.11 -25.67
N SER A 431 8.59 -20.20 -26.38
CA SER A 431 8.77 -20.26 -27.83
C SER A 431 9.60 -21.47 -28.29
N ARG A 432 10.43 -22.04 -27.40
CA ARG A 432 11.17 -23.29 -27.66
C ARG A 432 10.32 -24.56 -27.48
N PHE A 433 9.18 -24.47 -26.79
CA PHE A 433 8.29 -25.61 -26.55
C PHE A 433 7.05 -25.65 -27.45
N PHE A 434 6.67 -24.52 -28.06
CA PHE A 434 5.60 -24.47 -29.07
C PHE A 434 6.00 -23.57 -30.25
N PRO A 435 6.83 -24.06 -31.18
CA PRO A 435 7.02 -23.41 -32.47
C PRO A 435 5.82 -23.79 -33.36
N ASN A 436 5.10 -22.79 -33.89
CA ASN A 436 3.99 -22.90 -34.85
C ASN A 436 2.59 -23.17 -34.29
N LEU A 437 1.87 -22.07 -34.01
CA LEU A 437 0.46 -21.94 -34.38
C LEU A 437 0.37 -20.80 -35.40
N SER A 438 0.80 -21.08 -36.64
CA SER A 438 0.40 -20.27 -37.79
C SER A 438 -0.98 -20.76 -38.23
N PHE A 439 -2.01 -19.99 -37.93
CA PHE A 439 -3.32 -20.18 -38.55
C PHE A 439 -3.31 -19.48 -39.92
N SER A 440 -3.45 -20.27 -40.98
CA SER A 440 -3.90 -19.83 -42.30
C SER A 440 -5.38 -20.18 -42.45
#